data_AF-A0A7C5JTA8-F1
#
_entry.id   AF-A0A7C5JTA8-F1
#
_cell.length_a   1.000
_cell.length_b   1.000
_cell.length_c   1.000
_cell.angle_alpha   90.00
_cell.angle_beta   90.00
_cell.angle_gamma   90.00
#
_symmetry.space_group_name_H-M   'P 1'
#
loop_
_entity.id
_entity.type
_entity.pdbx_description
1 polymer ?
#
loop_
_entity_poly.entity_id
_entity_poly.type
_entity_poly.pdbx_seq_one_letter_code
_entity_poly.pdbx_strand_id
1 'polypeptide(L)'
;MEIQVATEDEAKKLIDRIKKGEDAKELAKKYTLRTYVKDRGGELELTERRYPELYRAAQQINPGDVYPAPIPFQGKYSVIKVIEKIPPQPRPFERVARIARSRLRIKLRNKAYKDWIEKAKKKYGYKIYEKNIAKTIDKSKYEGKEAEKPKAPAS
;
A
#
# COMPACT_ATOMS: atom_id res chain seq x y z
N MET A 1 -0.16 -17.00 5.13
CA MET A 1 -1.19 -17.57 4.24
C MET A 1 -2.46 -16.75 4.34
N GLU A 2 -3.19 -16.59 3.24
CA GLU A 2 -4.45 -15.86 3.16
C GLU A 2 -5.50 -16.61 2.34
N ILE A 3 -6.76 -16.55 2.77
CA ILE A 3 -7.93 -16.99 1.99
C ILE A 3 -8.89 -15.82 1.90
N GLN A 4 -9.07 -15.26 0.69
CA GLN A 4 -10.04 -14.19 0.46
C GLN A 4 -11.37 -14.79 0.02
N VAL A 5 -12.47 -14.43 0.68
CA VAL A 5 -13.82 -14.90 0.35
C VAL A 5 -14.80 -13.73 0.29
N ALA A 6 -15.97 -13.95 -0.33
CA ALA A 6 -16.93 -12.88 -0.57
C ALA A 6 -17.64 -12.46 0.72
N THR A 7 -17.95 -13.43 1.58
CA THR A 7 -18.83 -13.20 2.74
C THR A 7 -18.12 -13.45 4.06
N GLU A 8 -18.61 -12.78 5.10
CA GLU A 8 -18.11 -12.97 6.46
C GLU A 8 -18.35 -14.41 6.97
N ASP A 9 -19.50 -14.99 6.62
CA ASP A 9 -19.88 -16.32 7.07
C ASP A 9 -19.00 -17.42 6.45
N GLU A 10 -18.61 -17.28 5.18
CA GLU A 10 -17.60 -18.15 4.57
C GLU A 10 -16.27 -18.06 5.31
N ALA A 11 -15.85 -16.84 5.67
CA ALA A 11 -14.60 -16.63 6.39
C ALA A 11 -14.65 -17.28 7.79
N LYS A 12 -15.76 -17.12 8.53
CA LYS A 12 -15.97 -17.76 9.84
C LYS A 12 -15.89 -19.28 9.72
N LYS A 13 -16.60 -19.87 8.76
CA LYS A 13 -16.56 -21.32 8.51
C LYS A 13 -15.15 -21.81 8.21
N LEU A 14 -14.39 -21.08 7.41
CA LEU A 14 -13.00 -21.44 7.09
C LEU A 14 -12.09 -21.34 8.32
N ILE A 15 -12.26 -20.32 9.16
CA ILE A 15 -11.52 -20.19 10.43
C ILE A 15 -11.77 -21.42 11.31
N ASP A 16 -13.03 -21.83 11.48
CA ASP A 16 -13.37 -22.98 12.31
C ASP A 16 -12.80 -24.29 11.77
N ARG A 17 -12.82 -24.47 10.45
CA ARG A 17 -12.22 -25.64 9.78
C ARG A 17 -10.71 -25.71 9.98
N ILE A 18 -10.02 -24.57 9.85
CA ILE A 18 -8.58 -24.48 10.12
C ILE A 18 -8.28 -24.77 11.60
N LYS A 19 -9.10 -24.26 12.53
CA LYS A 19 -8.97 -24.55 13.97
C LYS A 19 -9.18 -26.03 14.30
N LYS A 20 -10.02 -26.73 13.53
CA LYS A 20 -10.24 -28.18 13.62
C LYS A 20 -9.12 -29.02 12.98
N GLY A 21 -8.10 -28.39 12.41
CA GLY A 21 -6.93 -29.07 11.85
C GLY A 21 -7.01 -29.35 10.34
N GLU A 22 -8.02 -28.83 9.62
CA GLU A 22 -8.02 -28.94 8.16
C GLU A 22 -6.84 -28.16 7.53
N ASP A 23 -6.30 -28.69 6.44
CA ASP A 23 -5.16 -28.09 5.74
C ASP A 23 -5.57 -26.75 5.11
N ALA A 24 -4.99 -25.69 5.66
CA ALA A 24 -5.31 -24.33 5.27
C ALA A 24 -4.84 -23.99 3.84
N LYS A 25 -3.78 -24.63 3.32
CA LYS A 25 -3.31 -24.45 1.93
C LYS A 25 -4.30 -25.06 0.94
N GLU A 26 -4.84 -26.24 1.26
CA GLU A 26 -5.86 -26.88 0.42
C GLU A 26 -7.19 -26.09 0.44
N LEU A 27 -7.56 -25.56 1.60
CA LEU A 27 -8.67 -24.61 1.70
C LEU A 27 -8.42 -23.35 0.86
N ALA A 28 -7.20 -22.79 0.90
CA ALA A 28 -6.86 -21.62 0.09
C ALA A 28 -6.97 -21.92 -1.42
N LYS A 29 -6.41 -23.04 -1.89
CA LYS A 29 -6.54 -23.49 -3.30
C LYS A 29 -7.99 -23.62 -3.74
N LYS A 30 -8.90 -24.05 -2.84
CA LYS A 30 -10.31 -24.25 -3.18
C LYS A 30 -11.11 -22.94 -3.14
N TYR A 31 -10.95 -22.14 -2.08
CA TYR A 31 -11.89 -21.07 -1.74
C TYR A 31 -11.38 -19.66 -2.02
N THR A 32 -10.07 -19.44 -2.16
CA THR A 32 -9.57 -18.06 -2.31
C THR A 32 -10.04 -17.43 -3.63
N LEU A 33 -10.64 -16.25 -3.52
CA LEU A 33 -10.97 -15.38 -4.65
C LEU A 33 -9.75 -14.62 -5.17
N ARG A 34 -8.61 -14.70 -4.46
CA ARG A 34 -7.33 -14.09 -4.88
C ARG A 34 -6.59 -15.04 -5.83
N THR A 35 -6.88 -14.92 -7.12
CA THR A 35 -6.43 -15.85 -8.16
C THR A 35 -4.90 -16.06 -8.21
N TYR A 36 -4.09 -15.00 -8.12
CA TYR A 36 -2.63 -15.10 -8.26
C TYR A 36 -1.89 -15.81 -7.11
N VAL A 37 -2.57 -16.15 -6.01
CA VAL A 37 -2.02 -16.97 -4.92
C VAL A 37 -2.70 -18.33 -4.79
N LYS A 38 -3.74 -18.59 -5.60
CA LYS A 38 -4.59 -19.78 -5.47
C LYS A 38 -3.77 -21.06 -5.57
N ASP A 39 -2.97 -21.21 -6.63
CA ASP A 39 -2.15 -22.41 -6.86
C ASP A 39 -0.98 -22.53 -5.88
N ARG A 40 -0.61 -21.42 -5.23
CA ARG A 40 0.40 -21.37 -4.16
C ARG A 40 -0.21 -21.53 -2.76
N GLY A 41 -1.44 -22.05 -2.66
CA GLY A 41 -2.08 -22.31 -1.37
C GLY A 41 -2.30 -21.05 -0.54
N GLY A 42 -2.55 -19.90 -1.16
CA GLY A 42 -2.79 -18.65 -0.45
C GLY A 42 -1.53 -18.03 0.15
N GLU A 43 -0.34 -18.42 -0.29
CA GLU A 43 0.90 -17.81 0.19
C GLU A 43 1.00 -16.35 -0.25
N LEU A 44 0.89 -15.45 0.72
CA LEU A 44 0.89 -14.01 0.54
C LEU A 44 1.86 -13.37 1.53
N GLU A 45 2.86 -12.68 0.98
CA GLU A 45 3.77 -11.85 1.78
C GLU A 45 3.04 -10.58 2.25
N LEU A 46 2.91 -10.44 3.57
CA LEU A 46 2.29 -9.30 4.21
C LEU A 46 3.36 -8.30 4.64
N THR A 47 3.20 -7.05 4.22
CA THR A 47 3.99 -5.93 4.73
C THR A 47 3.03 -4.84 5.18
N GLU A 48 3.43 -4.08 6.20
CA GLU A 48 2.64 -2.95 6.69
C GLU A 48 2.27 -1.97 5.56
N ARG A 49 3.17 -1.78 4.58
CA ARG A 49 2.92 -0.90 3.44
C ARG A 49 1.88 -1.43 2.45
N ARG A 50 1.83 -2.74 2.22
CA ARG A 50 1.01 -3.35 1.16
C ARG A 50 -0.36 -3.80 1.66
N TYR A 51 -0.42 -4.29 2.89
CA TYR A 51 -1.60 -4.89 3.50
C TYR A 51 -1.68 -4.52 4.99
N PRO A 52 -1.85 -3.23 5.33
CA PRO A 52 -1.71 -2.77 6.71
C PRO A 52 -2.67 -3.47 7.69
N GLU A 53 -3.92 -3.71 7.30
CA GLU A 53 -4.93 -4.37 8.13
C GLU A 53 -4.58 -5.85 8.36
N LEU A 54 -4.27 -6.57 7.28
CA LEU A 54 -3.90 -8.00 7.36
C LEU A 54 -2.59 -8.19 8.11
N TYR A 55 -1.63 -7.28 7.91
CA TYR A 55 -0.34 -7.30 8.59
C TYR A 55 -0.51 -7.12 10.10
N ARG A 56 -1.32 -6.16 10.55
CA ARG A 56 -1.60 -5.96 11.98
C ARG A 56 -2.23 -7.18 12.63
N ALA A 57 -3.22 -7.80 11.98
CA ALA A 57 -3.83 -9.03 12.48
C ALA A 57 -2.82 -10.18 12.56
N ALA A 58 -1.97 -10.35 11.53
CA ALA A 58 -0.91 -11.35 11.52
C ALA A 58 0.14 -11.13 12.63
N GLN A 59 0.41 -9.88 13.01
CA GLN A 59 1.34 -9.56 14.09
C GLN A 59 0.82 -10.00 15.47
N GLN A 60 -0.51 -10.08 15.67
CA GLN A 60 -1.14 -10.42 16.94
C GLN A 60 -1.14 -11.92 17.30
N ILE A 61 -0.79 -12.79 16.36
CA ILE A 61 -0.84 -14.26 16.52
C ILE A 61 0.52 -14.90 16.22
N ASN A 62 0.76 -16.13 16.69
CA ASN A 62 2.04 -16.80 16.48
C ASN A 62 2.11 -17.50 15.12
N PRO A 63 3.33 -17.79 14.60
CA PRO A 63 3.48 -18.73 13.49
C PRO A 63 2.76 -20.05 13.77
N GLY A 64 2.01 -20.55 12.80
CA GLY A 64 1.12 -21.71 12.93
C GLY A 64 -0.33 -21.35 13.24
N ASP A 65 -0.58 -20.22 13.89
CA ASP A 65 -1.92 -19.83 14.32
C ASP A 65 -2.76 -19.21 13.20
N VAL A 66 -4.08 -19.38 13.31
CA VAL A 66 -5.08 -18.69 12.49
C VAL A 66 -5.67 -17.52 13.28
N TYR A 67 -5.83 -16.36 12.62
CA TYR A 67 -6.46 -15.21 13.24
C TYR A 67 -7.92 -15.54 13.57
N PRO A 68 -8.42 -15.23 14.78
CA PRO A 68 -9.66 -15.80 15.28
C PRO A 68 -10.93 -15.22 14.63
N ALA A 69 -10.83 -14.14 13.85
CA ALA A 69 -11.96 -13.44 13.25
C ALA A 69 -11.75 -13.14 11.76
N PRO A 70 -12.81 -13.02 10.95
CA PRO A 70 -12.71 -12.51 9.58
C PRO A 70 -12.17 -11.08 9.55
N ILE A 71 -11.30 -10.78 8.58
CA ILE A 71 -10.75 -9.42 8.42
C ILE A 71 -11.37 -8.78 7.17
N PRO A 72 -12.16 -7.70 7.29
CA PRO A 72 -12.64 -6.96 6.13
C PRO A 72 -11.47 -6.39 5.32
N PHE A 73 -11.42 -6.69 4.02
CA PHE A 73 -10.37 -6.21 3.13
C PHE A 73 -10.89 -6.07 1.69
N GLN A 74 -10.84 -4.86 1.14
CA GLN A 74 -11.25 -4.55 -0.24
C GLN A 74 -12.68 -5.02 -0.60
N GLY A 75 -13.65 -4.79 0.30
CA GLY A 75 -15.06 -5.18 0.09
C GLY A 75 -15.32 -6.69 0.18
N LYS A 76 -14.35 -7.46 0.68
CA LYS A 76 -14.37 -8.91 0.89
C LYS A 76 -13.87 -9.22 2.30
N TYR A 77 -13.71 -10.50 2.62
CA TYR A 77 -13.17 -10.94 3.90
C TYR A 77 -11.94 -11.83 3.69
N SER A 78 -10.93 -11.62 4.53
CA SER A 78 -9.69 -12.40 4.53
C SER A 78 -9.57 -13.22 5.81
N VAL A 79 -9.19 -14.49 5.64
CA VAL A 79 -8.76 -15.39 6.72
C VAL A 79 -7.25 -15.50 6.66
N ILE A 80 -6.57 -15.29 7.79
CA ILE A 80 -5.10 -15.26 7.86
C ILE A 80 -4.60 -16.38 8.78
N LYS A 81 -3.65 -17.17 8.27
CA LYS A 81 -2.82 -18.08 9.08
C LYS A 81 -1.36 -17.68 8.91
N VAL A 82 -0.64 -17.45 10.00
CA VAL A 82 0.77 -17.07 9.94
C VAL A 82 1.59 -18.33 9.66
N ILE A 83 2.40 -18.29 8.60
CA ILE A 83 3.35 -19.38 8.30
C ILE A 83 4.65 -19.10 9.04
N GLU A 84 5.19 -17.90 8.86
CA GLU A 84 6.41 -17.43 9.49
C GLU A 84 6.33 -15.92 9.71
N LYS A 85 7.18 -15.41 10.60
CA LYS A 85 7.42 -13.97 10.77
C LYS A 85 8.89 -13.71 10.47
N ILE A 86 9.15 -12.92 9.43
CA ILE A 86 10.52 -12.54 9.06
C ILE A 86 10.87 -11.26 9.84
N PRO A 87 11.83 -11.31 10.79
CA PRO A 87 12.22 -10.13 11.54
C PRO A 87 12.91 -9.12 10.60
N PRO A 88 12.79 -7.81 10.88
CA PRO A 88 13.54 -6.81 10.13
C PRO A 88 15.04 -7.07 10.28
N GLN A 89 15.70 -7.42 9.19
CA GLN A 89 17.15 -7.58 9.22
C GLN A 89 17.82 -6.19 9.26
N PRO A 90 18.79 -5.97 10.16
CA PRO A 90 19.56 -4.74 10.17
C PRO A 90 20.28 -4.61 8.83
N ARG A 91 19.96 -3.56 8.08
CA ARG A 91 20.67 -3.25 6.84
C ARG A 91 22.00 -2.58 7.22
N PRO A 92 23.12 -2.89 6.51
CA PRO A 92 24.40 -2.24 6.77
C PRO A 92 24.25 -0.72 6.79
N PHE A 93 24.85 -0.07 7.79
CA PHE A 93 24.72 1.37 8.01
C PHE A 93 24.98 2.17 6.74
N GLU A 94 26.01 1.81 5.98
CA GLU A 94 26.36 2.47 4.71
C GLU A 94 25.20 2.48 3.70
N ARG A 95 24.46 1.37 3.56
CA ARG A 95 23.31 1.28 2.65
C ARG A 95 22.16 2.14 3.14
N VAL A 96 21.89 2.16 4.44
CA VAL A 96 20.84 3.00 5.04
C VAL A 96 21.20 4.48 4.93
N ALA A 97 22.44 4.84 5.25
CA ALA A 97 22.97 6.20 5.16
C ALA A 97 22.90 6.73 3.73
N ARG A 98 23.25 5.92 2.72
CA ARG A 98 23.12 6.31 1.30
C ARG A 98 21.67 6.64 0.93
N ILE A 99 20.72 5.80 1.33
CA ILE A 99 19.29 6.03 1.07
C ILE A 99 18.80 7.27 1.82
N ALA A 100 19.16 7.41 3.10
CA ALA A 100 18.78 8.55 3.93
C ALA A 100 19.32 9.87 3.36
N ARG A 101 20.60 9.93 2.99
CA ARG A 101 21.23 11.10 2.33
C ARG A 101 20.54 11.44 1.01
N SER A 102 20.19 10.43 0.21
CA SER A 102 19.48 10.66 -1.06
C SER A 102 18.11 11.29 -0.82
N ARG A 103 17.33 10.74 0.12
CA ARG A 103 16.01 11.28 0.50
C ARG A 103 16.12 12.70 1.04
N LEU A 104 17.09 12.95 1.93
CA LEU A 104 17.32 14.28 2.50
C LEU A 104 17.70 15.30 1.43
N ARG A 105 18.58 14.93 0.50
CA ARG A 105 18.99 15.79 -0.61
C ARG A 105 17.82 16.16 -1.52
N ILE A 106 16.92 15.22 -1.82
CA ILE A 106 15.69 15.51 -2.59
C ILE A 106 14.81 16.51 -1.81
N LYS A 107 14.60 16.26 -0.51
CA LYS A 107 13.81 17.16 0.36
C LYS A 107 14.39 18.57 0.40
N LEU A 108 15.70 18.70 0.61
CA LEU A 108 16.41 19.99 0.67
C LEU A 108 16.39 20.71 -0.68
N ARG A 109 16.61 20.00 -1.79
CA ARG A 109 16.53 20.59 -3.14
C ARG A 109 15.14 21.14 -3.43
N ASN A 110 14.09 20.38 -3.13
CA ASN A 110 12.72 20.82 -3.33
C ASN A 110 12.38 22.05 -2.48
N LYS A 111 12.86 22.09 -1.23
CA LYS A 111 12.71 23.26 -0.36
C LYS A 111 13.46 24.48 -0.93
N ALA A 112 14.74 24.32 -1.27
CA ALA A 112 15.56 25.39 -1.83
C ALA A 112 14.97 25.95 -3.13
N TYR A 113 14.46 25.08 -4.01
CA TYR A 113 13.79 25.49 -5.24
C TYR A 113 12.53 26.31 -4.98
N LYS A 114 11.66 25.86 -4.06
CA LYS A 114 10.47 26.62 -3.65
C LYS A 114 10.84 27.97 -3.06
N ASP A 115 11.79 27.99 -2.12
CA ASP A 115 12.27 29.22 -1.47
C ASP A 115 12.86 30.20 -2.50
N TRP A 116 13.59 29.70 -3.50
CA TRP A 116 14.15 30.49 -4.60
C TRP A 116 13.07 31.09 -5.51
N ILE A 117 12.07 30.31 -5.92
CA ILE A 117 10.95 30.79 -6.73
C ILE A 117 10.18 31.89 -6.01
N GLU A 118 9.87 31.71 -4.73
CA GLU A 118 9.13 32.70 -3.94
C GLU A 118 9.93 34.01 -3.77
N LYS A 119 11.25 33.91 -3.58
CA LYS A 119 12.12 35.10 -3.57
C LYS A 119 12.14 35.81 -4.93
N ALA A 120 12.23 35.07 -6.03
CA ALA A 120 12.25 35.64 -7.38
C ALA A 120 10.93 36.36 -7.70
N LYS A 121 9.79 35.75 -7.38
CA LYS A 121 8.45 36.35 -7.53
C LYS A 121 8.31 37.67 -6.78
N LYS A 122 8.75 37.71 -5.52
CA LYS A 122 8.72 38.93 -4.68
C LYS A 122 9.64 40.02 -5.21
N LYS A 123 10.85 39.64 -5.66
CA LYS A 123 11.86 40.59 -6.10
C LYS A 123 11.50 41.27 -7.43
N TYR A 124 11.00 40.50 -8.39
CA TYR A 124 10.89 40.99 -9.76
C TYR A 124 9.47 41.42 -10.16
N GLY A 125 8.46 41.16 -9.34
CA GLY A 125 7.07 41.35 -9.74
C GLY A 125 6.72 40.41 -10.91
N TYR A 126 5.50 39.90 -10.94
CA TYR A 126 5.08 39.08 -12.06
C TYR A 126 3.60 39.31 -12.34
N LYS A 127 3.25 39.29 -13.63
CA LYS A 127 1.87 39.40 -14.09
C LYS A 127 1.59 38.20 -14.98
N ILE A 128 0.75 37.29 -14.47
CA ILE A 128 0.32 36.11 -15.23
C ILE A 128 -0.86 36.53 -16.09
N TYR A 129 -0.70 36.52 -17.41
CA TYR A 129 -1.79 36.75 -18.36
C TYR A 129 -2.51 35.44 -18.66
N GLU A 130 -3.28 34.94 -17.69
CA GLU A 130 -3.96 33.64 -17.76
C GLU A 130 -4.80 33.47 -19.04
N LYS A 131 -5.48 34.52 -19.49
CA LYS A 131 -6.27 34.52 -20.74
C LYS A 131 -5.45 34.24 -21.99
N ASN A 132 -4.16 34.60 -22.02
CA ASN A 132 -3.27 34.33 -23.14
C ASN A 132 -2.72 32.91 -23.09
N ILE A 133 -2.40 32.42 -21.88
CA ILE A 133 -1.94 31.05 -21.65
C ILE A 133 -3.05 30.06 -22.02
N ALA A 134 -4.30 30.33 -21.62
CA ALA A 134 -5.45 29.49 -21.91
C ALA A 134 -5.70 29.29 -23.43
N LYS A 135 -5.33 30.27 -24.27
CA LYS A 135 -5.44 30.17 -25.74
C LYS A 135 -4.36 29.27 -26.36
N THR A 136 -3.23 29.09 -25.68
CA THR A 136 -2.12 28.23 -26.14
C THR A 136 -2.25 26.78 -25.67
N ILE A 137 -3.21 26.49 -24.79
CA ILE A 137 -3.46 25.13 -24.30
C ILE A 137 -4.45 24.44 -25.24
N ASP A 138 -3.96 23.43 -25.95
CA ASP A 138 -4.81 22.50 -26.68
C ASP A 138 -5.51 21.56 -25.69
N LYS A 139 -6.76 21.91 -25.34
CA LYS A 139 -7.56 21.17 -24.35
C LYS A 139 -7.87 19.74 -24.80
N SER A 140 -7.88 19.46 -26.11
CA SER A 140 -8.14 18.12 -26.65
C SER A 140 -7.07 17.09 -26.24
N LYS A 141 -5.86 17.55 -25.86
CA LYS A 141 -4.78 16.69 -25.34
C LYS A 141 -4.97 16.25 -23.90
N TYR A 142 -5.98 16.79 -23.20
CA TYR A 142 -6.22 16.55 -21.78
C TYR A 142 -7.67 16.10 -21.47
N GLU A 143 -8.54 16.04 -22.48
CA GLU A 143 -9.88 15.45 -22.35
C GLU A 143 -9.74 13.92 -22.23
N GLY A 144 -10.12 13.38 -21.07
CA GLY A 144 -10.05 11.95 -20.76
C GLY A 144 -9.24 11.56 -19.52
N LYS A 145 -8.57 12.51 -18.85
CA LYS A 145 -8.04 12.29 -17.49
C LYS A 145 -8.76 13.22 -16.53
N GLU A 146 -9.60 12.63 -15.67
CA GLU A 146 -10.12 13.30 -14.47
C GLU A 146 -9.01 14.11 -13.80
N ALA A 147 -9.29 15.37 -13.51
CA ALA A 147 -8.35 16.26 -12.85
C ALA A 147 -8.02 15.71 -11.46
N GLU A 148 -6.93 14.94 -11.35
CA GLU A 148 -6.35 14.60 -10.06
C GLU A 148 -5.92 15.92 -9.40
N LYS A 149 -6.71 16.40 -8.43
CA LYS A 149 -6.37 17.58 -7.62
C LYS A 149 -4.92 17.43 -7.16
N PRO A 150 -4.04 18.43 -7.34
CA PRO A 150 -2.68 18.33 -6.85
C PRO A 150 -2.72 18.06 -5.35
N LYS A 151 -2.26 16.86 -4.93
CA LYS A 151 -2.09 16.53 -3.51
C LYS A 151 -1.16 17.58 -2.92
N ALA A 152 -1.69 18.35 -1.97
CA ALA A 152 -0.90 19.27 -1.17
C ALA A 152 0.29 18.49 -0.58
N PRO A 153 1.51 19.05 -0.61
CA PRO A 153 2.64 18.40 0.04
C PRO A 153 2.33 18.28 1.53
N ALA A 154 2.31 17.04 2.03
CA ALA A 154 2.11 16.74 3.44
C ALA A 154 3.05 17.60 4.31
N SER A 155 2.44 18.30 5.29
CA SER A 155 3.11 19.13 6.29
C SER A 155 4.02 18.30 7.20
#